data_AF-A0A916Y0H3-F1
#
_entry.id   AF-A0A916Y0H3-F1
#
_cell.length_a   1.000
_cell.length_b   1.000
_cell.length_c   1.000
_cell.angle_alpha   90.00
_cell.angle_beta   90.00
_cell.angle_gamma   90.00
#
_symmetry.space_group_name_H-M   'P 1'
#
loop_
_entity.id
_entity.type
_entity.pdbx_description
1 polymer ?
#
loop_
_entity_poly.entity_id
_entity_poly.type
_entity_poly.pdbx_seq_one_letter_code
_entity_poly.pdbx_strand_id
1 'polypeptide(L)'
;MNLATNLTKDGKRIQVRFTYDAALVSAVKRIPGAKWDSAYRCWSIAKRYEKQLASLADMQASAETCYVDLAKSYSEKLRLTATHASVSIDVRERTATVRPVNGVYLGAVGTMRGSRSFKENERFGGYTVPLGDASRFDVLVEQLGEVVASHKRKLEAAKAAEQERARARVEAAEQDRATGRSRFGTLLSRAPAVGAIMRRGENIVRITGHGRSFRLDDESSSMGWPSGCEGELACYAYYENAIAEEIETFEAAEEKARVAKEIVSRRRAAIARIEKSDDRPDIGAEPEGEVLWRDDSHALGGFRRWIVLTPDGWLWSVTYMGGDGDTWIQKNCGYCTSGSRLPSTPELVSALRGDTVQKEST
;
A
#
# COMPACT_ATOMS: atom_id res chain seq x y z
N MET A 1 -9.81 52.28 6.37
CA MET A 1 -11.22 52.74 6.47
C MET A 1 -11.32 54.09 5.81
N ASN A 2 -12.38 54.37 5.04
CA ASN A 2 -12.55 55.66 4.36
C ASN A 2 -13.56 56.51 5.13
N LEU A 3 -13.15 57.69 5.61
CA LEU A 3 -14.07 58.73 6.05
C LEU A 3 -14.88 59.19 4.83
N ALA A 4 -16.13 58.73 4.73
CA ALA A 4 -17.02 59.17 3.67
C ALA A 4 -17.63 60.51 4.08
N THR A 5 -17.22 61.58 3.39
CA THR A 5 -17.81 62.91 3.55
C THR A 5 -18.77 63.18 2.40
N ASN A 6 -20.02 63.52 2.73
CA ASN A 6 -21.01 63.95 1.76
C ASN A 6 -21.54 65.33 2.17
N LEU A 7 -21.63 66.28 1.24
CA LEU A 7 -22.33 67.55 1.50
C LEU A 7 -23.84 67.32 1.50
N THR A 8 -24.53 67.94 2.46
CA THR A 8 -26.00 67.97 2.46
C THR A 8 -26.53 68.76 1.25
N LYS A 9 -27.78 68.49 0.83
CA LYS A 9 -28.41 69.14 -0.34
C LYS A 9 -28.44 70.68 -0.25
N ASP A 10 -28.37 71.25 0.94
CA ASP A 10 -28.31 72.70 1.19
C ASP A 10 -26.88 73.27 1.19
N GLY A 11 -25.84 72.42 1.08
CA GLY A 11 -24.43 72.79 1.07
C GLY A 11 -23.89 73.39 2.37
N LYS A 12 -24.71 73.48 3.42
CA LYS A 12 -24.36 74.16 4.69
C LYS A 12 -23.74 73.22 5.72
N ARG A 13 -23.96 71.91 5.57
CA ARG A 13 -23.46 70.88 6.49
C ARG A 13 -22.73 69.77 5.73
N ILE A 14 -21.80 69.14 6.43
CA ILE A 14 -21.04 67.99 5.98
C ILE A 14 -21.54 66.81 6.80
N GLN A 15 -22.02 65.77 6.11
CA GLN A 15 -22.31 64.47 6.69
C GLN A 15 -21.05 63.62 6.67
N VAL A 16 -20.70 63.09 7.83
CA VAL A 16 -19.48 62.33 8.07
C VAL A 16 -19.89 60.95 8.55
N ARG A 17 -19.53 59.93 7.77
CA ARG A 17 -19.82 58.52 8.09
C ARG A 17 -18.52 57.74 8.22
N PHE A 18 -18.40 57.02 9.33
CA PHE A 18 -17.30 56.10 9.63
C PHE A 18 -17.84 54.95 10.49
N THR A 19 -17.16 53.80 10.45
CA THR A 19 -17.43 52.65 11.34
C THR A 19 -17.18 53.09 12.78
N TYR A 20 -17.98 52.60 13.73
CA TYR A 20 -17.88 53.02 15.13
C TYR A 20 -16.47 52.82 15.68
N ASP A 21 -15.80 53.92 16.00
CA ASP A 21 -14.54 53.97 16.73
C ASP A 21 -14.70 55.01 17.84
N ALA A 22 -14.45 54.61 19.08
CA ALA A 22 -14.70 55.45 20.25
C ALA A 22 -13.85 56.74 20.25
N ALA A 23 -12.62 56.68 19.71
CA ALA A 23 -11.75 57.83 19.59
C ALA A 23 -12.27 58.79 18.52
N LEU A 24 -12.69 58.29 17.36
CA LEU A 24 -13.31 59.11 16.31
C LEU A 24 -14.62 59.75 16.77
N VAL A 25 -15.47 59.01 17.51
CA VAL A 25 -16.70 59.56 18.11
C VAL A 25 -16.38 60.67 19.11
N SER A 26 -15.39 60.46 19.99
CA SER A 26 -14.95 61.48 20.95
C SER A 26 -14.42 62.73 20.24
N ALA A 27 -13.62 62.53 19.20
CA ALA A 27 -13.02 63.61 18.43
C ALA A 27 -14.06 64.42 17.63
N VAL A 28 -15.04 63.74 17.01
CA VAL A 28 -16.14 64.41 16.30
C VAL A 28 -17.05 65.17 17.27
N LYS A 29 -17.31 64.64 18.47
CA LYS A 29 -18.08 65.34 19.52
C LYS A 29 -17.43 66.64 20.00
N ARG A 30 -16.10 66.77 19.87
CA ARG A 30 -15.37 68.00 20.22
C ARG A 30 -15.54 69.11 19.18
N ILE A 31 -15.99 68.78 17.96
CA ILE A 31 -16.25 69.80 16.93
C ILE A 31 -17.54 70.56 17.30
N PRO A 32 -17.49 71.89 17.50
CA PRO A 32 -18.66 72.64 17.93
C PRO A 32 -19.81 72.53 16.92
N GLY A 33 -20.98 72.11 17.37
CA GLY A 33 -22.18 71.98 16.53
C GLY A 33 -22.25 70.69 15.70
N ALA A 34 -21.36 69.72 15.94
CA ALA A 34 -21.54 68.34 15.50
C ALA A 34 -22.78 67.74 16.17
N LYS A 35 -23.67 67.17 15.35
CA LYS A 35 -24.88 66.49 15.81
C LYS A 35 -24.97 65.11 15.16
N TRP A 36 -25.31 64.10 15.95
CA TRP A 36 -25.63 62.79 15.41
C TRP A 36 -26.99 62.83 14.71
N ASP A 37 -27.02 62.39 13.45
CA ASP A 37 -28.22 62.22 12.67
C ASP A 37 -28.58 60.73 12.64
N SER A 38 -29.60 60.34 13.41
CA SER A 38 -30.02 58.95 13.55
C SER A 38 -30.70 58.40 12.30
N ALA A 39 -31.34 59.25 11.49
CA ALA A 39 -32.02 58.85 10.26
C ALA A 39 -31.00 58.43 9.20
N TYR A 40 -29.90 59.18 9.06
CA TYR A 40 -28.84 58.89 8.08
C TYR A 40 -27.65 58.13 8.66
N ARG A 41 -27.68 57.85 9.97
CA ARG A 41 -26.60 57.21 10.75
C ARG A 41 -25.24 57.85 10.47
N CYS A 42 -25.17 59.18 10.57
CA CYS A 42 -23.96 59.95 10.31
C CYS A 42 -23.86 61.16 11.24
N TRP A 43 -22.65 61.71 11.37
CA TRP A 43 -22.43 62.98 12.06
C TRP A 43 -22.65 64.14 11.10
N SER A 44 -23.47 65.11 11.48
CA SER A 44 -23.75 66.31 10.71
C SER A 44 -23.03 67.50 11.33
N ILE A 45 -22.12 68.13 10.57
CA ILE A 45 -21.24 69.20 11.04
C ILE A 45 -21.39 70.43 10.15
N ALA A 46 -21.34 71.64 10.70
CA ALA A 46 -21.39 72.85 9.88
C ALA A 46 -20.15 72.95 8.98
N LYS A 47 -20.33 73.35 7.71
CA LYS A 47 -19.25 73.42 6.70
C LYS A 47 -18.05 74.27 7.14
N ARG A 48 -18.26 75.30 7.97
CA ARG A 48 -17.17 76.13 8.51
C ARG A 48 -16.10 75.36 9.30
N TYR A 49 -16.38 74.16 9.77
CA TYR A 49 -15.42 73.29 10.49
C TYR A 49 -14.77 72.23 9.58
N GLU A 50 -14.85 72.39 8.25
CA GLU A 50 -14.25 71.47 7.27
C GLU A 50 -12.74 71.23 7.50
N LYS A 51 -11.98 72.28 7.88
CA LYS A 51 -10.55 72.13 8.21
C LYS A 51 -10.30 71.24 9.44
N GLN A 52 -11.19 71.27 10.44
CA GLN A 52 -11.07 70.38 11.60
C GLN A 52 -11.41 68.93 11.22
N LEU A 53 -12.31 68.73 10.26
CA LEU A 53 -12.57 67.40 9.69
C LEU A 53 -11.38 66.84 8.92
N ALA A 54 -10.66 67.66 8.16
CA ALA A 54 -9.43 67.24 7.49
C ALA A 54 -8.38 66.71 8.49
N SER A 55 -8.21 67.39 9.63
CA SER A 55 -7.28 66.92 10.68
C SER A 55 -7.69 65.59 11.33
N LEU A 56 -9.00 65.26 11.36
CA LEU A 56 -9.48 63.96 11.81
C LEU A 56 -9.20 62.85 10.78
N ALA A 57 -9.27 63.18 9.49
CA ALA A 57 -8.91 62.26 8.43
C ALA A 57 -7.39 61.93 8.47
N ASP A 58 -6.55 62.93 8.73
CA ASP A 58 -5.10 62.74 8.88
C ASP A 58 -4.73 61.91 10.12
N MET A 59 -5.45 62.12 11.25
CA MET A 59 -5.32 61.28 12.44
C MET A 59 -5.73 59.82 12.16
N GLN A 60 -6.78 59.60 11.39
CA GLN A 60 -7.23 58.26 11.02
C GLN A 60 -6.24 57.56 10.08
N ALA A 61 -5.71 58.28 9.09
CA ALA A 61 -4.70 57.76 8.16
C ALA A 61 -3.42 57.35 8.90
N SER A 62 -2.95 58.18 9.84
CA SER A 62 -1.75 57.88 10.63
C SER A 62 -1.95 56.70 11.58
N ALA A 63 -3.14 56.55 12.17
CA ALA A 63 -3.47 55.39 13.00
C ALA A 63 -3.49 54.09 12.18
N GLU A 64 -4.06 54.10 10.97
CA GLU A 64 -4.09 52.91 10.12
C GLU A 64 -2.70 52.43 9.70
N THR A 65 -1.78 53.35 9.36
CA THR A 65 -0.39 52.99 9.04
C THR A 65 0.32 52.34 10.23
N CYS A 66 0.17 52.91 11.43
CA CYS A 66 0.76 52.37 12.66
C CYS A 66 0.21 50.95 13.00
N TYR A 67 -1.10 50.73 12.79
CA TYR A 67 -1.72 49.42 13.03
C TYR A 67 -1.29 48.35 12.01
N VAL A 68 -1.09 48.71 10.74
CA VAL A 68 -0.63 47.78 9.70
C VAL A 68 0.80 47.32 9.99
N ASP A 69 1.69 48.24 10.40
CA ASP A 69 3.07 47.91 10.72
C ASP A 69 3.19 47.07 12.00
N LEU A 70 2.36 47.38 13.00
CA LEU A 70 2.25 46.59 14.23
C LEU A 70 1.71 45.18 13.94
N ALA A 71 0.66 45.05 13.12
CA ALA A 71 0.09 43.77 12.71
C ALA A 71 1.09 42.90 11.91
N LYS A 72 1.91 43.52 11.05
CA LYS A 72 2.99 42.82 10.32
C LYS A 72 4.05 42.30 11.27
N SER A 73 4.54 43.15 12.19
CA SER A 73 5.52 42.76 13.21
C SER A 73 5.05 41.59 14.07
N TYR A 74 3.78 41.60 14.49
CA TYR A 74 3.19 40.50 15.25
C TYR A 74 3.00 39.23 14.43
N SER A 75 2.70 39.34 13.12
CA SER A 75 2.58 38.18 12.24
C SER A 75 3.91 37.43 12.05
N GLU A 76 5.03 38.16 12.02
CA GLU A 76 6.36 37.56 11.90
C GLU A 76 6.79 36.87 13.19
N LYS A 77 6.57 37.52 14.35
CA LYS A 77 6.84 36.87 15.65
C LYS A 77 6.04 35.58 15.82
N LEU A 78 4.76 35.58 15.46
CA LEU A 78 3.92 34.39 15.53
C LEU A 78 4.34 33.28 14.55
N ARG A 79 4.80 33.63 13.35
CA ARG A 79 5.36 32.67 12.38
C ARG A 79 6.63 31.98 12.89
N LEU A 80 7.49 32.73 13.59
CA LEU A 80 8.74 32.20 14.14
C LEU A 80 8.49 31.23 15.31
N THR A 81 7.49 31.50 16.14
CA THR A 81 7.19 30.68 17.33
C THR A 81 6.35 29.44 17.01
N ALA A 82 5.53 29.47 15.95
CA ALA A 82 4.60 28.40 15.63
C ALA A 82 4.85 27.82 14.22
N THR A 83 5.90 27.01 14.08
CA THR A 83 6.24 26.28 12.84
C THR A 83 5.13 25.32 12.35
N HIS A 84 4.10 25.10 13.18
CA HIS A 84 2.95 24.23 12.88
C HIS A 84 1.58 24.93 13.08
N ALA A 85 1.50 26.27 13.10
CA ALA A 85 0.22 27.00 13.17
C ALA A 85 0.04 28.01 12.02
N SER A 86 -1.15 28.02 11.41
CA SER A 86 -1.58 29.05 10.46
C SER A 86 -2.18 30.19 11.25
N VAL A 87 -1.49 31.33 11.25
CA VAL A 87 -1.99 32.55 11.86
C VAL A 87 -2.62 33.42 10.77
N SER A 88 -3.90 33.74 10.91
CA SER A 88 -4.60 34.70 10.06
C SER A 88 -4.91 35.95 10.89
N ILE A 89 -4.39 37.10 10.48
CA ILE A 89 -4.66 38.39 11.14
C ILE A 89 -5.64 39.18 10.27
N ASP A 90 -6.79 39.52 10.83
CA ASP A 90 -7.73 40.46 10.21
C ASP A 90 -7.48 41.87 10.76
N VAL A 91 -6.79 42.67 9.96
CA VAL A 91 -6.46 44.06 10.29
C VAL A 91 -7.71 44.95 10.29
N ARG A 92 -8.75 44.60 9.53
CA ARG A 92 -9.99 45.41 9.45
C ARG A 92 -10.84 45.25 10.70
N GLU A 93 -10.89 44.04 11.26
CA GLU A 93 -11.65 43.74 12.48
C GLU A 93 -10.82 43.91 13.77
N ARG A 94 -9.53 44.23 13.65
CA ARG A 94 -8.57 44.29 14.77
C ARG A 94 -8.49 42.96 15.54
N THR A 95 -8.58 41.83 14.84
CA THR A 95 -8.55 40.49 15.43
C THR A 95 -7.40 39.66 14.85
N ALA A 96 -6.70 38.94 15.72
CA ALA A 96 -5.79 37.87 15.31
C ALA A 96 -6.47 36.53 15.59
N THR A 97 -6.50 35.64 14.58
CA THR A 97 -6.99 34.27 14.72
C THR A 97 -5.84 33.30 14.49
N VAL A 98 -5.56 32.48 15.50
CA VAL A 98 -4.56 31.41 15.39
C VAL A 98 -5.29 30.09 15.13
N ARG A 99 -4.97 29.42 14.04
CA ARG A 99 -5.47 28.07 13.70
C ARG A 99 -4.29 27.11 13.58
N PRO A 100 -4.31 25.91 14.16
CA PRO A 100 -3.25 24.92 13.90
C PRO A 100 -3.19 24.59 12.40
N VAL A 101 -1.98 24.53 11.80
CA VAL A 101 -1.84 24.03 10.42
C VAL A 101 -2.09 22.53 10.49
N ASN A 102 -3.00 22.08 9.63
CA ASN A 102 -3.63 20.77 9.64
C ASN A 102 -4.72 20.70 10.70
N GLY A 103 -5.96 20.64 10.24
CA GLY A 103 -7.03 19.99 11.01
C GLY A 103 -6.63 18.53 11.25
N VAL A 104 -5.73 18.32 12.21
CA VAL A 104 -5.41 17.00 12.73
C VAL A 104 -6.64 16.59 13.52
N TYR A 105 -7.57 15.99 12.79
CA TYR A 105 -8.50 15.02 13.33
C TYR A 105 -7.68 14.09 14.24
N LEU A 106 -7.85 14.25 15.55
CA LEU A 106 -7.60 13.21 16.53
C LEU A 106 -8.63 12.10 16.30
N GLY A 107 -8.49 11.40 15.18
CA GLY A 107 -9.09 10.09 14.97
C GLY A 107 -8.26 9.10 15.77
N ALA A 108 -8.59 8.96 17.06
CA ALA A 108 -8.23 7.75 17.77
C ALA A 108 -8.88 6.56 17.04
N VAL A 109 -8.04 5.62 16.62
CA VAL A 109 -8.26 4.16 16.70
C VAL A 109 -9.73 3.70 16.62
N GLY A 110 -10.13 3.15 15.47
CA GLY A 110 -11.31 2.28 15.39
C GLY A 110 -12.11 2.43 14.11
N THR A 111 -11.95 1.48 13.19
CA THR A 111 -12.94 1.16 12.18
C THR A 111 -14.32 0.93 12.83
N MET A 112 -15.25 1.86 12.64
CA MET A 112 -16.68 1.59 12.76
C MET A 112 -17.40 2.19 11.55
N ARG A 113 -17.91 1.30 10.70
CA ARG A 113 -19.01 1.59 9.76
C ARG A 113 -20.20 2.06 10.59
N GLY A 114 -20.59 3.31 10.42
CA GLY A 114 -21.77 3.88 11.04
C GLY A 114 -21.88 5.34 10.67
N SER A 115 -22.65 5.63 9.64
CA SER A 115 -23.06 6.98 9.28
C SER A 115 -23.85 7.61 10.44
N ARG A 116 -23.16 8.31 11.33
CA ARG A 116 -23.76 9.33 12.20
C ARG A 116 -23.23 10.68 11.76
N SER A 117 -24.13 11.46 11.18
CA SER A 117 -23.99 12.88 10.97
C SER A 117 -23.66 13.57 12.30
N PHE A 118 -22.44 14.07 12.44
CA PHE A 118 -22.08 14.98 13.51
C PHE A 118 -22.68 16.35 13.19
N LYS A 119 -23.41 16.91 14.17
CA LYS A 119 -24.04 18.23 14.06
C LYS A 119 -22.97 19.31 13.95
N GLU A 120 -23.19 20.22 13.02
CA GLU A 120 -22.34 21.31 12.53
C GLU A 120 -22.00 22.43 13.55
N ASN A 121 -21.98 22.15 14.86
CA ASN A 121 -21.89 23.20 15.89
C ASN A 121 -20.85 22.99 17.02
N GLU A 122 -19.95 22.01 16.92
CA GLU A 122 -18.77 22.00 17.80
C GLU A 122 -17.70 22.96 17.26
N ARG A 123 -17.84 24.24 17.66
CA ARG A 123 -16.82 25.27 17.47
C ARG A 123 -15.54 24.86 18.21
N PHE A 124 -14.58 24.27 17.49
CA PHE A 124 -13.21 24.19 17.97
C PHE A 124 -12.67 25.62 18.08
N GLY A 125 -12.47 26.06 19.33
CA GLY A 125 -12.20 27.44 19.69
C GLY A 125 -10.86 27.96 19.16
N GLY A 126 -10.90 28.67 18.04
CA GLY A 126 -9.86 29.63 17.72
C GLY A 126 -9.88 30.74 18.77
N TYR A 127 -8.73 31.01 19.40
CA TYR A 127 -8.59 32.16 20.29
C TYR A 127 -8.62 33.43 19.43
N THR A 128 -9.62 34.28 19.67
CA THR A 128 -9.76 35.59 19.00
C THR A 128 -9.46 36.67 20.02
N VAL A 129 -8.45 37.50 19.76
CA VAL A 129 -8.03 38.56 20.70
C VAL A 129 -8.15 39.92 20.03
N PRO A 130 -8.83 40.90 20.66
CA PRO A 130 -8.86 42.27 20.16
C PRO A 130 -7.50 42.94 20.34
N LEU A 131 -6.93 43.48 19.25
CA LEU A 131 -5.60 44.12 19.16
C LEU A 131 -5.48 45.48 19.89
N GLY A 132 -6.44 45.84 20.75
CA GLY A 132 -6.49 47.14 21.43
C GLY A 132 -5.59 47.28 22.67
N ASP A 133 -4.97 46.19 23.13
CA ASP A 133 -4.18 46.16 24.36
C ASP A 133 -2.92 45.31 24.14
N ALA A 134 -1.84 45.97 23.68
CA ALA A 134 -0.58 45.31 23.32
C ALA A 134 0.00 44.47 24.47
N SER A 135 -0.28 44.85 25.72
CA SER A 135 0.15 44.13 26.93
C SER A 135 -0.49 42.74 27.05
N ARG A 136 -1.70 42.54 26.50
CA ARG A 136 -2.41 41.25 26.51
C ARG A 136 -1.91 40.30 25.42
N PHE A 137 -1.22 40.81 24.40
CA PHE A 137 -0.74 40.00 23.30
C PHE A 137 0.50 39.19 23.67
N ASP A 138 1.44 39.78 24.40
CA ASP A 138 2.64 39.08 24.89
C ASP A 138 2.25 37.93 25.83
N VAL A 139 1.28 38.17 26.72
CA VAL A 139 0.68 37.13 27.58
C VAL A 139 0.06 36.00 26.76
N LEU A 140 -0.61 36.33 25.63
CA LEU A 140 -1.21 35.33 24.76
C LEU A 140 -0.16 34.49 24.02
N VAL A 141 0.94 35.11 23.58
CA VAL A 141 2.05 34.42 22.92
C VAL A 141 2.73 33.45 23.89
N GLU A 142 2.93 33.85 25.15
CA GLU A 142 3.43 32.96 26.20
C GLU A 142 2.47 31.80 26.46
N GLN A 143 1.18 32.06 26.64
CA GLN A 143 0.16 31.02 26.85
C GLN A 143 0.07 30.04 25.67
N LEU A 144 0.16 30.53 24.43
CA LEU A 144 0.22 29.69 23.24
C LEU A 144 1.51 28.85 23.18
N GLY A 145 2.65 29.43 23.57
CA GLY A 145 3.92 28.71 23.68
C GLY A 145 3.82 27.53 24.65
N GLU A 146 3.19 27.73 25.81
CA GLU A 146 2.97 26.67 26.80
C GLU A 146 2.04 25.56 26.28
N VAL A 147 0.95 25.93 25.61
CA VAL A 147 0.00 24.97 25.03
C VAL A 147 0.68 24.13 23.95
N VAL A 148 1.46 24.75 23.06
CA VAL A 148 2.23 24.05 22.01
C VAL A 148 3.28 23.12 22.64
N ALA A 149 4.01 23.58 23.65
CA ALA A 149 5.00 22.77 24.36
C ALA A 149 4.35 21.57 25.10
N SER A 150 3.16 21.76 25.67
CA SER A 150 2.37 20.69 26.30
C SER A 150 1.91 19.66 25.26
N HIS A 151 1.44 20.12 24.09
CA HIS A 151 0.99 19.25 23.03
C HIS A 151 2.14 18.44 22.40
N LYS A 152 3.31 19.07 22.20
CA LYS A 152 4.52 18.39 21.74
C LYS A 152 4.94 17.27 22.71
N ARG A 153 4.94 17.53 24.02
CA ARG A 153 5.22 16.52 25.06
C ARG A 153 4.24 15.35 25.00
N LYS A 154 2.93 15.62 24.84
CA LYS A 154 1.91 14.56 24.69
C LYS A 154 2.10 13.72 23.43
N LEU A 155 2.46 14.35 22.31
CA LEU A 155 2.71 13.66 21.05
C LEU A 155 3.94 12.75 21.13
N GLU A 156 5.04 13.24 21.70
CA GLU A 156 6.27 12.47 21.90
C GLU A 156 6.04 11.29 22.86
N ALA A 157 5.30 11.49 23.95
CA ALA A 157 4.91 10.41 24.86
C ALA A 157 4.02 9.35 24.19
N ALA A 158 3.07 9.77 23.33
CA ALA A 158 2.23 8.84 22.59
C ALA A 158 3.03 7.99 21.58
N LYS A 159 3.98 8.60 20.86
CA LYS A 159 4.88 7.87 19.95
C LYS A 159 5.78 6.88 20.70
N ALA A 160 6.32 7.27 21.85
CA ALA A 160 7.13 6.38 22.68
C ALA A 160 6.30 5.17 23.18
N ALA A 161 5.07 5.42 23.66
CA ALA A 161 4.17 4.35 24.10
C ALA A 161 3.76 3.40 22.96
N GLU A 162 3.60 3.91 21.74
CA GLU A 162 3.32 3.08 20.55
C GLU A 162 4.51 2.20 20.17
N GLN A 163 5.73 2.76 20.20
CA GLN A 163 6.96 2.01 19.95
C GLN A 163 7.18 0.90 20.99
N GLU A 164 6.91 1.18 22.27
CA GLU A 164 7.00 0.19 23.34
C GLU A 164 5.98 -0.95 23.17
N ARG A 165 4.72 -0.61 22.84
CA ARG A 165 3.69 -1.63 22.51
C ARG A 165 4.05 -2.47 21.29
N ALA A 166 4.70 -1.87 20.29
CA ALA A 166 5.15 -2.59 19.11
C ALA A 166 6.27 -3.59 19.47
N ARG A 167 7.25 -3.17 20.30
CA ARG A 167 8.30 -4.06 20.80
C ARG A 167 7.74 -5.22 21.63
N ALA A 168 6.84 -4.91 22.57
CA ALA A 168 6.18 -5.93 23.39
C ALA A 168 5.36 -6.93 22.55
N ARG A 169 4.76 -6.51 21.42
CA ARG A 169 4.09 -7.42 20.49
C ARG A 169 5.05 -8.35 19.75
N VAL A 170 6.22 -7.85 19.34
CA VAL A 170 7.24 -8.69 18.69
C VAL A 170 7.79 -9.71 19.69
N GLU A 171 8.16 -9.27 20.90
CA GLU A 171 8.65 -10.15 21.96
C GLU A 171 7.61 -11.20 22.37
N ALA A 172 6.34 -10.80 22.56
CA ALA A 172 5.27 -11.76 22.86
C ALA A 172 5.04 -12.77 21.73
N ALA A 173 5.12 -12.35 20.46
CA ALA A 173 5.01 -13.24 19.31
C ALA A 173 6.22 -14.20 19.20
N GLU A 174 7.41 -13.76 19.57
CA GLU A 174 8.61 -14.61 19.66
C GLU A 174 8.49 -15.62 20.82
N GLN A 175 7.95 -15.21 21.96
CA GLN A 175 7.72 -16.07 23.11
C GLN A 175 6.60 -17.11 22.85
N ASP A 176 5.53 -16.73 22.16
CA ASP A 176 4.48 -17.66 21.69
C ASP A 176 5.01 -18.64 20.64
N ARG A 177 5.90 -18.20 19.74
CA ARG A 177 6.62 -19.10 18.81
C ARG A 177 7.55 -20.07 19.54
N ALA A 178 8.15 -19.65 20.65
CA ALA A 178 9.03 -20.50 21.45
C ALA A 178 8.27 -21.54 22.29
N THR A 179 7.01 -21.29 22.63
CA THR A 179 6.22 -22.12 23.55
C THR A 179 5.10 -22.92 22.86
N GLY A 180 4.58 -22.47 21.73
CA GLY A 180 3.54 -23.15 20.97
C GLY A 180 4.12 -24.22 20.03
N ARG A 181 3.84 -25.51 20.32
CA ARG A 181 4.02 -26.58 19.31
C ARG A 181 3.23 -26.19 18.06
N SER A 182 3.96 -25.79 17.02
CA SER A 182 3.33 -25.31 15.79
C SER A 182 2.59 -26.47 15.13
N ARG A 183 1.41 -26.20 14.58
CA ARG A 183 0.55 -27.23 13.94
C ARG A 183 -0.06 -26.78 12.62
N PHE A 184 -0.58 -27.72 11.85
CA PHE A 184 -1.49 -27.45 10.73
C PHE A 184 -2.51 -28.56 10.57
N GLY A 185 -3.64 -28.22 9.96
CA GLY A 185 -4.63 -29.20 9.55
C GLY A 185 -4.18 -29.97 8.32
N THR A 186 -4.31 -31.30 8.34
CA THR A 186 -4.23 -32.17 7.17
C THR A 186 -5.34 -33.22 7.19
N LEU A 187 -5.75 -33.71 6.01
CA LEU A 187 -6.60 -34.89 5.91
C LEU A 187 -5.83 -36.09 6.46
N LEU A 188 -6.50 -36.95 7.21
CA LEU A 188 -5.89 -38.13 7.82
C LEU A 188 -5.30 -39.07 6.76
N SER A 189 -5.97 -39.18 5.61
CA SER A 189 -5.54 -39.98 4.44
C SER A 189 -4.26 -39.44 3.77
N ARG A 190 -3.91 -38.17 4.01
CA ARG A 190 -2.75 -37.48 3.42
C ARG A 190 -1.79 -36.94 4.46
N ALA A 191 -1.96 -37.35 5.72
CA ALA A 191 -1.13 -36.86 6.80
C ALA A 191 0.33 -37.30 6.57
N PRO A 192 1.30 -36.36 6.63
CA PRO A 192 2.70 -36.71 6.46
C PRO A 192 3.16 -37.64 7.59
N ALA A 193 4.07 -38.57 7.32
CA ALA A 193 4.55 -39.48 8.35
C ALA A 193 5.26 -38.71 9.48
N VAL A 194 5.21 -39.25 10.71
CA VAL A 194 6.02 -38.71 11.81
C VAL A 194 7.50 -38.91 11.47
N GLY A 195 8.30 -37.86 11.63
CA GLY A 195 9.69 -37.79 11.17
C GLY A 195 9.86 -37.33 9.73
N ALA A 196 8.78 -37.14 8.96
CA ALA A 196 8.89 -36.58 7.62
C ALA A 196 9.40 -35.13 7.68
N ILE A 197 10.33 -34.81 6.77
CA ILE A 197 10.84 -33.46 6.55
C ILE A 197 10.12 -32.90 5.33
N MET A 198 9.59 -31.68 5.44
CA MET A 198 8.87 -31.04 4.34
C MET A 198 9.02 -29.51 4.37
N ARG A 199 8.88 -28.89 3.19
CA ARG A 199 8.83 -27.43 3.06
C ARG A 199 7.44 -26.91 3.42
N ARG A 200 7.39 -25.91 4.29
CA ARG A 200 6.17 -25.19 4.68
C ARG A 200 6.40 -23.68 4.64
N GLY A 201 5.95 -23.06 3.55
CA GLY A 201 6.29 -21.65 3.26
C GLY A 201 7.80 -21.52 3.04
N GLU A 202 8.43 -20.60 3.75
CA GLU A 202 9.89 -20.40 3.69
C GLU A 202 10.68 -21.37 4.58
N ASN A 203 10.01 -22.07 5.51
CA ASN A 203 10.66 -22.94 6.48
C ASN A 203 10.67 -24.40 6.03
N ILE A 204 11.69 -25.14 6.44
CA ILE A 204 11.72 -26.61 6.37
C ILE A 204 11.45 -27.15 7.76
N VAL A 205 10.49 -28.06 7.86
CA VAL A 205 9.94 -28.51 9.13
C VAL A 205 9.94 -30.03 9.21
N ARG A 206 10.07 -30.53 10.44
CA ARG A 206 10.01 -31.96 10.77
C ARG A 206 8.72 -32.25 11.51
N ILE A 207 7.97 -33.25 11.05
CA ILE A 207 6.72 -33.66 11.67
C ILE A 207 7.01 -34.44 12.96
N THR A 208 6.49 -33.98 14.09
CA THR A 208 6.75 -34.56 15.42
C THR A 208 5.61 -35.44 15.90
N GLY A 209 4.41 -35.30 15.34
CA GLY A 209 3.25 -36.11 15.73
C GLY A 209 1.94 -35.64 15.12
N HIS A 210 0.88 -36.36 15.47
CA HIS A 210 -0.48 -36.04 15.05
C HIS A 210 -1.40 -35.87 16.27
N GLY A 211 -2.33 -34.93 16.17
CA GLY A 211 -3.43 -34.77 17.10
C GLY A 211 -4.53 -35.80 16.88
N ARG A 212 -5.55 -35.76 17.74
CA ARG A 212 -6.76 -36.56 17.60
C ARG A 212 -7.43 -36.27 16.25
N SER A 213 -7.88 -37.32 15.57
CA SER A 213 -8.66 -37.17 14.35
C SER A 213 -10.09 -36.70 14.64
N PHE A 214 -10.63 -35.88 13.76
CA PHE A 214 -12.01 -35.39 13.79
C PHE A 214 -12.60 -35.40 12.39
N ARG A 215 -13.93 -35.46 12.29
CA ARG A 215 -14.63 -35.44 10.99
C ARG A 215 -14.87 -33.98 10.59
N LEU A 216 -14.57 -33.64 9.35
CA LEU A 216 -14.88 -32.33 8.78
C LEU A 216 -16.39 -32.26 8.50
N ASP A 217 -16.98 -31.12 8.83
CA ASP A 217 -18.36 -30.76 8.53
C ASP A 217 -18.42 -29.66 7.45
N ASP A 218 -19.62 -29.28 7.04
CA ASP A 218 -19.82 -28.26 5.99
C ASP A 218 -19.28 -26.87 6.42
N GLU A 219 -19.20 -26.62 7.73
CA GLU A 219 -18.65 -25.38 8.30
C GLU A 219 -17.12 -25.35 8.32
N SER A 220 -16.47 -26.52 8.22
CA SER A 220 -15.01 -26.65 8.29
C SER A 220 -14.27 -25.92 7.17
N SER A 221 -14.93 -25.69 6.03
CA SER A 221 -14.43 -24.86 4.92
C SER A 221 -14.10 -23.43 5.37
N SER A 222 -14.85 -22.87 6.32
CA SER A 222 -14.62 -21.53 6.88
C SER A 222 -13.38 -21.46 7.79
N MET A 223 -12.84 -22.61 8.20
CA MET A 223 -11.61 -22.71 9.00
C MET A 223 -10.35 -22.93 8.14
N GLY A 224 -10.45 -22.71 6.82
CA GLY A 224 -9.31 -22.81 5.90
C GLY A 224 -9.04 -24.21 5.35
N TRP A 225 -10.00 -25.13 5.50
CA TRP A 225 -9.94 -26.45 4.85
C TRP A 225 -10.44 -26.37 3.40
N PRO A 226 -9.89 -27.17 2.47
CA PRO A 226 -10.40 -27.23 1.10
C PRO A 226 -11.88 -27.63 1.07
N SER A 227 -12.66 -26.97 0.21
CA SER A 227 -14.05 -27.37 -0.08
C SER A 227 -14.09 -28.77 -0.71
N GLY A 228 -15.14 -29.54 -0.46
CA GLY A 228 -15.30 -30.89 -1.03
C GLY A 228 -14.65 -32.00 -0.20
N CYS A 229 -14.24 -31.72 1.04
CA CYS A 229 -13.69 -32.69 1.99
C CYS A 229 -14.65 -32.96 3.16
N GLU A 230 -15.91 -32.55 3.05
CA GLU A 230 -16.93 -32.73 4.07
C GLU A 230 -17.16 -34.24 4.32
N GLY A 231 -17.20 -34.64 5.60
CA GLY A 231 -17.30 -36.03 6.02
C GLY A 231 -15.96 -36.80 6.10
N GLU A 232 -14.87 -36.27 5.53
CA GLU A 232 -13.54 -36.88 5.66
C GLU A 232 -12.97 -36.70 7.08
N LEU A 233 -12.05 -37.61 7.46
CA LEU A 233 -11.30 -37.48 8.70
C LEU A 233 -10.09 -36.58 8.49
N ALA A 234 -9.94 -35.60 9.38
CA ALA A 234 -8.81 -34.69 9.47
C ALA A 234 -8.08 -34.85 10.80
N CYS A 235 -6.83 -34.39 10.86
CA CYS A 235 -6.08 -34.26 12.11
C CYS A 235 -5.17 -33.02 12.06
N TYR A 236 -4.65 -32.64 13.23
CA TYR A 236 -3.57 -31.66 13.29
C TYR A 236 -2.21 -32.37 13.21
N ALA A 237 -1.35 -31.99 12.27
CA ALA A 237 0.05 -32.39 12.27
C ALA A 237 0.86 -31.36 13.06
N TYR A 238 1.61 -31.84 14.06
CA TYR A 238 2.55 -31.03 14.84
C TYR A 238 3.93 -31.09 14.19
N TYR A 239 4.64 -29.98 14.25
CA TYR A 239 5.97 -29.87 13.67
C TYR A 239 6.86 -28.94 14.48
N GLU A 240 8.15 -29.08 14.21
CA GLU A 240 9.21 -28.18 14.64
C GLU A 240 10.07 -27.80 13.43
N ASN A 241 10.92 -26.79 13.58
CA ASN A 241 11.89 -26.46 12.54
C ASN A 241 12.89 -27.61 12.41
N ALA A 242 13.20 -28.00 11.17
CA ALA A 242 14.22 -28.99 10.90
C ALA A 242 15.60 -28.49 11.34
N ILE A 243 16.48 -29.40 11.75
CA ILE A 243 17.88 -29.05 12.09
C ILE A 243 18.69 -28.81 10.82
N ALA A 244 19.89 -28.22 10.96
CA ALA A 244 20.73 -27.85 9.80
C ALA A 244 21.05 -29.03 8.86
N GLU A 245 21.36 -30.21 9.42
CA GLU A 245 21.65 -31.43 8.65
C GLU A 245 20.43 -31.94 7.86
N GLU A 246 19.24 -31.82 8.46
CA GLU A 246 17.96 -32.18 7.84
C GLU A 246 17.60 -31.21 6.71
N ILE A 247 17.86 -29.92 6.91
CA ILE A 247 17.70 -28.87 5.90
C ILE A 247 18.58 -29.18 4.69
N GLU A 248 19.88 -29.40 4.89
CA GLU A 248 20.83 -29.67 3.82
C GLU A 248 20.43 -30.92 3.02
N THR A 249 20.06 -32.00 3.72
CA THR A 249 19.61 -33.24 3.08
C THR A 249 18.33 -33.03 2.27
N PHE A 250 17.36 -32.30 2.81
CA PHE A 250 16.10 -32.02 2.13
C PHE A 250 16.31 -31.15 0.88
N GLU A 251 17.12 -30.09 0.98
CA GLU A 251 17.40 -29.19 -0.15
C GLU A 251 18.18 -29.89 -1.26
N ALA A 252 19.16 -30.74 -0.91
CA ALA A 252 19.86 -31.57 -1.88
C ALA A 252 18.91 -32.53 -2.62
N ALA A 253 17.95 -33.13 -1.89
CA ALA A 253 16.94 -33.99 -2.48
C ALA A 253 15.94 -33.22 -3.37
N GLU A 254 15.51 -32.02 -2.93
CA GLU A 254 14.62 -31.15 -3.69
C GLU A 254 15.28 -30.66 -4.98
N GLU A 255 16.55 -30.25 -4.91
CA GLU A 255 17.33 -29.83 -6.07
C GLU A 255 17.53 -30.99 -7.05
N LYS A 256 17.89 -32.18 -6.55
CA LYS A 256 17.97 -33.38 -7.39
C LYS A 256 16.64 -33.69 -8.08
N ALA A 257 15.52 -33.58 -7.36
CA ALA A 257 14.19 -33.78 -7.94
C ALA A 257 13.83 -32.69 -8.96
N ARG A 258 14.23 -31.44 -8.72
CA ARG A 258 14.05 -30.31 -9.64
C ARG A 258 14.81 -30.55 -10.94
N VAL A 259 16.10 -30.90 -10.85
CA VAL A 259 16.94 -31.23 -12.01
C VAL A 259 16.36 -32.42 -12.78
N ALA A 260 15.92 -33.48 -12.09
CA ALA A 260 15.29 -34.63 -12.74
C ALA A 260 14.01 -34.23 -13.51
N LYS A 261 13.14 -33.39 -12.91
CA LYS A 261 11.94 -32.86 -13.58
C LYS A 261 12.29 -32.01 -14.80
N GLU A 262 13.33 -31.18 -14.70
CA GLU A 262 13.80 -30.34 -15.80
C GLU A 262 14.32 -31.19 -16.97
N ILE A 263 15.10 -32.23 -16.70
CA ILE A 263 15.57 -33.20 -17.71
C ILE A 263 14.38 -33.85 -18.42
N VAL A 264 13.40 -34.36 -17.66
CA VAL A 264 12.19 -34.99 -18.23
C VAL A 264 11.39 -34.00 -19.08
N SER A 265 11.23 -32.76 -18.60
CA SER A 265 10.52 -31.70 -19.32
C SER A 265 11.20 -31.33 -20.64
N ARG A 266 12.53 -31.11 -20.61
CA ARG A 266 13.34 -30.81 -21.81
C ARG A 266 13.27 -31.95 -22.82
N ARG A 267 13.41 -33.20 -22.37
CA ARG A 267 13.28 -34.38 -23.22
C ARG A 267 11.91 -34.45 -23.88
N ARG A 268 10.84 -34.27 -23.10
CA ARG A 268 9.46 -34.28 -23.62
C ARG A 268 9.23 -33.19 -24.67
N ALA A 269 9.77 -31.99 -24.45
CA ALA A 269 9.70 -30.90 -25.42
C ALA A 269 10.48 -31.21 -26.71
N ALA A 270 11.67 -31.81 -26.60
CA ALA A 270 12.46 -32.24 -27.76
C ALA A 270 11.73 -33.31 -28.59
N ILE A 271 11.19 -34.35 -27.94
CA ILE A 271 10.38 -35.39 -28.60
C ILE A 271 9.19 -34.77 -29.33
N ALA A 272 8.41 -33.92 -28.64
CA ALA A 272 7.24 -33.27 -29.23
C ALA A 272 7.59 -32.38 -30.43
N ARG A 273 8.78 -31.77 -30.45
CA ARG A 273 9.25 -30.97 -31.59
C ARG A 273 9.55 -31.84 -32.81
N ILE A 274 10.14 -33.02 -32.61
CA ILE A 274 10.43 -33.97 -33.70
C ILE A 274 9.14 -34.60 -34.23
N GLU A 275 8.23 -35.04 -33.34
CA GLU A 275 6.93 -35.63 -33.69
C GLU A 275 6.04 -34.68 -34.50
N LYS A 276 6.11 -33.38 -34.22
CA LYS A 276 5.35 -32.32 -34.90
C LYS A 276 6.02 -31.82 -36.18
N SER A 277 7.17 -32.36 -36.57
CA SER A 277 7.80 -31.99 -37.83
C SER A 277 6.93 -32.42 -39.02
N ASP A 278 6.80 -31.51 -39.99
CA ASP A 278 6.09 -31.77 -41.25
C ASP A 278 6.92 -32.64 -42.22
N ASP A 279 8.24 -32.76 -42.00
CA ASP A 279 9.11 -33.61 -42.82
C ASP A 279 8.94 -35.09 -42.47
N ARG A 280 8.26 -35.81 -43.37
CA ARG A 280 7.87 -37.22 -43.22
C ARG A 280 8.16 -37.99 -44.50
N PRO A 281 9.43 -38.16 -44.88
CA PRO A 281 9.76 -38.84 -46.12
C PRO A 281 9.35 -40.32 -46.03
N ASP A 282 8.97 -40.88 -47.17
CA ASP A 282 8.75 -42.31 -47.32
C ASP A 282 10.08 -42.98 -47.70
N ILE A 283 10.64 -43.70 -46.74
CA ILE A 283 11.90 -44.44 -46.87
C ILE A 283 11.67 -45.96 -46.92
N GLY A 284 10.42 -46.43 -46.74
CA GLY A 284 10.04 -47.83 -46.83
C GLY A 284 10.67 -48.79 -45.79
N ALA A 285 11.61 -48.35 -44.98
CA ALA A 285 12.29 -49.13 -43.95
C ALA A 285 12.49 -48.30 -42.67
N GLU A 286 12.76 -48.94 -41.53
CA GLU A 286 13.09 -48.21 -40.31
C GLU A 286 14.43 -47.48 -40.46
N PRO A 287 14.57 -46.24 -39.94
CA PRO A 287 15.81 -45.49 -40.04
C PRO A 287 16.92 -46.16 -39.20
N GLU A 288 18.10 -46.35 -39.80
CA GLU A 288 19.26 -46.93 -39.13
C GLU A 288 20.07 -45.86 -38.38
N GLY A 289 20.37 -46.09 -37.10
CA GLY A 289 21.16 -45.14 -36.31
C GLY A 289 21.18 -45.43 -34.80
N GLU A 290 21.69 -44.47 -34.03
CA GLU A 290 21.75 -44.53 -32.56
C GLU A 290 20.36 -44.25 -31.97
N VAL A 291 19.83 -45.15 -31.13
CA VAL A 291 18.58 -44.91 -30.40
C VAL A 291 18.85 -44.05 -29.18
N LEU A 292 18.46 -42.78 -29.23
CA LEU A 292 18.66 -41.82 -28.15
C LEU A 292 17.60 -41.91 -27.04
N TRP A 293 16.42 -42.40 -27.39
CA TRP A 293 15.31 -42.56 -26.44
C TRP A 293 14.34 -43.65 -26.92
N ARG A 294 13.75 -44.38 -25.98
CA ARG A 294 12.72 -45.39 -26.25
C ARG A 294 11.67 -45.39 -25.13
N ASP A 295 10.41 -45.57 -25.53
CA ASP A 295 9.26 -45.73 -24.66
C ASP A 295 8.47 -46.97 -25.06
N ASP A 296 8.58 -47.98 -24.19
CA ASP A 296 7.90 -49.27 -24.30
C ASP A 296 6.76 -49.40 -23.29
N SER A 297 6.32 -48.31 -22.65
CA SER A 297 5.26 -48.34 -21.60
C SER A 297 3.93 -48.94 -22.08
N HIS A 298 3.68 -48.89 -23.39
CA HIS A 298 2.49 -49.45 -24.03
C HIS A 298 2.81 -50.62 -24.99
N ALA A 299 3.99 -51.24 -24.86
CA ALA A 299 4.44 -52.30 -25.76
C ALA A 299 3.51 -53.52 -25.77
N LEU A 300 2.85 -53.83 -24.65
CA LEU A 300 1.84 -54.92 -24.57
C LEU A 300 0.61 -54.66 -25.45
N GLY A 301 0.26 -53.39 -25.68
CA GLY A 301 -0.82 -52.98 -26.58
C GLY A 301 -0.37 -52.81 -28.03
N GLY A 302 0.85 -53.23 -28.39
CA GLY A 302 1.40 -53.07 -29.73
C GLY A 302 1.87 -51.66 -30.08
N PHE A 303 2.00 -50.77 -29.08
CA PHE A 303 2.45 -49.39 -29.28
C PHE A 303 3.86 -49.19 -28.70
N ARG A 304 4.80 -48.76 -29.55
CA ARG A 304 6.18 -48.43 -29.14
C ARG A 304 6.64 -47.17 -29.81
N ARG A 305 7.47 -46.39 -29.12
CA ARG A 305 8.06 -45.16 -29.67
C ARG A 305 9.54 -45.08 -29.39
N TRP A 306 10.31 -44.56 -30.33
CA TRP A 306 11.72 -44.29 -30.11
C TRP A 306 12.23 -43.16 -30.99
N ILE A 307 13.31 -42.51 -30.56
CA ILE A 307 14.02 -41.49 -31.34
C ILE A 307 15.35 -42.05 -31.81
N VAL A 308 15.62 -41.97 -33.12
CA VAL A 308 16.87 -42.43 -33.76
C VAL A 308 17.65 -41.21 -34.27
N LEU A 309 18.95 -41.15 -33.97
CA LEU A 309 19.91 -40.26 -34.61
C LEU A 309 20.60 -41.02 -35.75
N THR A 310 20.33 -40.62 -36.97
CA THR A 310 20.88 -41.25 -38.18
C THR A 310 22.24 -40.64 -38.56
N PRO A 311 23.13 -41.37 -39.26
CA PRO A 311 24.47 -40.88 -39.63
C PRO A 311 24.48 -39.61 -40.51
N ASP A 312 23.40 -39.37 -41.25
CA ASP A 312 23.19 -38.17 -42.07
C ASP A 312 22.74 -36.94 -41.25
N GLY A 313 22.71 -37.07 -39.91
CA GLY A 313 22.48 -35.96 -38.99
C GLY A 313 21.00 -35.63 -38.75
N TRP A 314 20.08 -36.57 -39.00
CA TRP A 314 18.65 -36.40 -38.73
C TRP A 314 18.22 -37.10 -37.45
N LEU A 315 17.26 -36.50 -36.75
CA LEU A 315 16.54 -37.11 -35.65
C LEU A 315 15.19 -37.59 -36.15
N TRP A 316 14.96 -38.90 -36.08
CA TRP A 316 13.72 -39.54 -36.46
C TRP A 316 12.91 -39.90 -35.22
N SER A 317 11.65 -39.47 -35.18
CA SER A 317 10.67 -40.04 -34.26
C SER A 317 9.97 -41.19 -34.95
N VAL A 318 10.12 -42.41 -34.43
CA VAL A 318 9.52 -43.61 -34.98
C VAL A 318 8.47 -44.12 -34.01
N THR A 319 7.26 -44.35 -34.54
CA THR A 319 6.13 -44.90 -33.80
C THR A 319 5.69 -46.19 -34.47
N TYR A 320 5.80 -47.29 -33.74
CA TYR A 320 5.22 -48.58 -34.13
C TYR A 320 3.77 -48.66 -33.66
N MET A 321 2.87 -48.94 -34.59
CA MET A 321 1.44 -49.14 -34.37
C MET A 321 1.06 -50.54 -34.85
N GLY A 322 1.40 -51.55 -34.04
CA GLY A 322 1.08 -52.96 -34.32
C GLY A 322 -0.01 -53.49 -33.39
N GLY A 323 -0.95 -52.64 -32.98
CA GLY A 323 -2.09 -53.08 -32.18
C GLY A 323 -3.01 -54.00 -32.99
N ASP A 324 -3.67 -54.92 -32.30
CA ASP A 324 -4.68 -55.79 -32.92
C ASP A 324 -5.83 -54.92 -33.47
N GLY A 325 -6.10 -55.02 -34.78
CA GLY A 325 -7.09 -54.20 -35.50
C GLY A 325 -6.52 -53.04 -36.34
N ASP A 326 -5.23 -52.72 -36.25
CA ASP A 326 -4.60 -51.76 -37.16
C ASP A 326 -4.38 -52.38 -38.56
N THR A 327 -4.48 -51.56 -39.62
CA THR A 327 -4.12 -52.01 -40.96
C THR A 327 -2.61 -52.29 -41.01
N TRP A 328 -2.25 -53.57 -41.09
CA TRP A 328 -0.89 -54.09 -41.22
C TRP A 328 -0.27 -53.76 -42.58
N ILE A 329 -0.03 -52.47 -42.81
CA ILE A 329 0.53 -51.94 -44.05
C ILE A 329 1.92 -51.36 -43.81
N GLN A 330 2.71 -51.32 -44.88
CA GLN A 330 3.92 -50.51 -44.92
C GLN A 330 3.51 -49.04 -44.80
N LYS A 331 4.08 -48.35 -43.82
CA LYS A 331 3.97 -46.90 -43.62
C LYS A 331 5.29 -46.26 -44.08
N ASN A 332 5.43 -44.95 -43.86
CA ASN A 332 6.53 -44.18 -44.44
C ASN A 332 7.93 -44.57 -43.95
N CYS A 333 8.06 -45.30 -42.84
CA CYS A 333 9.38 -45.74 -42.35
C CYS A 333 9.39 -47.20 -41.91
N GLY A 334 8.72 -48.08 -42.67
CA GLY A 334 8.76 -49.52 -42.50
C GLY A 334 7.41 -50.18 -42.20
N TYR A 335 7.48 -51.41 -41.69
CA TYR A 335 6.30 -52.24 -41.44
C TYR A 335 5.57 -51.80 -40.17
N CYS A 336 4.34 -51.29 -40.31
CA CYS A 336 3.54 -50.73 -39.21
C CYS A 336 4.20 -49.55 -38.47
N THR A 337 5.27 -48.96 -39.02
CA THR A 337 6.02 -47.86 -38.43
C THR A 337 5.82 -46.56 -39.19
N SER A 338 5.36 -45.52 -38.49
CA SER A 338 5.32 -44.16 -39.02
C SER A 338 6.35 -43.29 -38.35
N GLY A 339 6.92 -42.35 -39.08
CA GLY A 339 7.89 -41.43 -38.50
C GLY A 339 7.92 -40.05 -39.12
N SER A 340 8.39 -39.11 -38.32
CA SER A 340 8.73 -37.75 -38.72
C SER A 340 10.18 -37.48 -38.38
N ARG A 341 10.81 -36.54 -39.10
CA ARG A 341 12.22 -36.22 -38.85
C ARG A 341 12.48 -34.73 -38.75
N LEU A 342 13.56 -34.38 -38.06
CA LEU A 342 14.04 -33.02 -37.92
C LEU A 342 15.58 -33.04 -37.95
N PRO A 343 16.27 -32.01 -38.51
CA PRO A 343 17.72 -31.95 -38.43
C PRO A 343 18.18 -31.98 -36.96
N SER A 344 19.22 -32.77 -36.67
CA SER A 344 19.79 -32.82 -35.33
C SER A 344 20.47 -31.50 -34.99
N THR A 345 20.38 -31.12 -33.71
CA THR A 345 21.20 -30.07 -33.13
C THR A 345 21.82 -30.60 -31.82
N PRO A 346 22.99 -30.08 -31.39
CA PRO A 346 23.60 -30.50 -30.13
C PRO A 346 22.63 -30.40 -28.94
N GLU A 347 21.78 -29.37 -28.92
CA GLU A 347 20.81 -29.13 -27.86
C GLU A 347 19.70 -30.19 -27.84
N LEU A 348 19.21 -30.61 -29.02
CA LEU A 348 18.20 -31.65 -29.12
C LEU A 348 18.75 -33.02 -28.70
N VAL A 349 19.95 -33.36 -29.16
CA VAL A 349 20.62 -34.61 -28.80
C VAL A 349 20.88 -34.66 -27.30
N SER A 350 21.41 -33.58 -26.72
CA SER A 350 21.64 -33.44 -25.28
C SER A 350 20.34 -33.59 -24.47
N ALA A 351 19.25 -32.92 -24.90
CA ALA A 351 17.96 -33.03 -24.23
C ALA A 351 17.37 -34.46 -24.27
N LEU A 352 17.58 -35.19 -25.38
CA LEU A 352 17.13 -36.57 -25.52
C LEU A 352 17.91 -37.53 -24.60
N ARG A 353 19.25 -37.42 -24.59
CA ARG A 353 20.11 -38.19 -23.67
C ARG A 353 19.83 -37.89 -22.21
N GLY A 354 19.35 -36.68 -21.92
CA GLY A 354 19.02 -36.22 -20.58
C GLY A 354 20.22 -35.61 -19.86
N ASP A 355 21.15 -35.05 -20.63
CA ASP A 355 22.31 -34.38 -20.08
C ASP A 355 21.87 -33.07 -19.39
N THR A 356 22.46 -32.81 -18.23
CA THR A 356 22.30 -31.51 -17.57
C THR A 356 22.98 -30.45 -18.43
N VAL A 357 22.32 -29.29 -18.62
CA VAL A 357 22.99 -28.14 -19.22
C VAL A 357 24.14 -27.79 -18.29
N GLN A 358 25.38 -28.01 -18.71
CA GLN A 358 26.50 -27.36 -18.04
C GLN A 358 26.29 -25.87 -18.27
N LYS A 359 25.85 -25.16 -17.23
CA LYS A 359 25.95 -23.70 -17.23
C LYS A 359 27.44 -23.42 -17.33
N GLU A 360 27.91 -23.07 -18.51
CA GLU A 360 29.23 -22.48 -18.67
C GLU A 360 29.27 -21.26 -17.75
N SER A 361 30.12 -21.35 -16.72
CA SER A 361 30.36 -20.27 -15.78
C SER A 361 30.90 -19.09 -16.57
N THR A 362 30.03 -18.13 -16.89
CA THR A 362 30.43 -16.86 -17.52
C THR A 362 31.13 -15.96 -16.52
#